data_AF-A0A2Z3GUB6-F1
#
_entry.id   AF-A0A2Z3GUB6-F1
#
_cell.length_a   1.000
_cell.length_b   1.000
_cell.length_c   1.000
_cell.angle_alpha   90.00
_cell.angle_beta   90.00
_cell.angle_gamma   90.00
#
_symmetry.space_group_name_H-M   'P 1'
#
loop_
_entity.id
_entity.type
_entity.pdbx_description
1 polymer ?
#
loop_
_entity_poly.entity_id
_entity_poly.type
_entity_poly.pdbx_seq_one_letter_code
_entity_poly.pdbx_strand_id
1 'polypeptide(L)' 'MTLTDSARVLLRQAQSTCRGQAGYVPVTVLLMLDHGRPAAAIAQDLGLDVSSVYRYAQTYRLQGLRGYLAAEQPGTGAC' A
#
# COMPACT_ATOMS: atom_id res chain seq x y z
N MET A 1 3.36 -10.69 -4.27
CA MET A 1 2.69 -10.19 -5.49
C MET A 1 3.75 -9.50 -6.35
N THR A 2 3.47 -9.19 -7.61
CA THR A 2 4.44 -8.49 -8.47
C THR A 2 3.79 -7.26 -9.07
N LEU A 3 4.38 -6.09 -8.81
CA LEU A 3 3.96 -4.81 -9.35
C LEU A 3 4.68 -4.56 -10.69
N THR A 4 4.04 -3.78 -11.57
CA THR A 4 4.71 -3.20 -12.73
C THR A 4 5.66 -2.09 -12.28
N ASP A 5 6.68 -1.77 -13.08
CA ASP A 5 7.59 -0.66 -12.77
C ASP A 5 6.87 0.68 -12.60
N SER A 6 5.87 0.94 -13.46
CA SER A 6 5.02 2.13 -13.35
C SER A 6 4.24 2.18 -12.03
N ALA A 7 3.68 1.05 -11.59
CA ALA A 7 2.97 0.99 -10.32
C ALA A 7 3.90 1.18 -9.12
N ARG A 8 5.11 0.60 -9.19
CA ARG A 8 6.13 0.78 -8.15
C ARG A 8 6.55 2.24 -8.01
N VAL A 9 6.76 2.95 -9.12
CA VAL A 9 7.11 4.38 -9.12
C VAL A 9 6.00 5.21 -8.48
N LEU A 10 4.76 5.02 -8.91
CA LEU A 10 3.61 5.76 -8.39
C LEU A 10 3.35 5.47 -6.91
N LEU A 11 3.49 4.22 -6.47
CA LEU A 11 3.38 3.86 -5.05
C LEU A 11 4.51 4.49 -4.23
N ARG A 12 5.74 4.56 -4.73
CA ARG A 12 6.82 5.27 -4.01
C ARG A 12 6.57 6.76 -3.89
N GLN A 13 6.02 7.39 -4.94
CA GLN A 13 5.58 8.78 -4.88
C GLN A 13 4.49 8.96 -3.81
N ALA A 14 3.43 8.16 -3.87
CA ALA A 14 2.37 8.17 -2.86
C ALA A 14 2.90 7.93 -1.44
N GLN A 15 3.86 7.01 -1.25
CA GLN A 15 4.48 6.75 0.05
C GLN A 15 5.18 8.00 0.60
N SER A 16 5.90 8.72 -0.26
CA SER A 16 6.60 9.94 0.13
C SER A 16 5.62 11.05 0.53
N THR A 17 4.52 11.22 -0.20
CA THR A 17 3.55 12.28 0.08
C THR A 17 2.63 11.95 1.24
N CYS A 18 2.26 10.68 1.42
CA CYS A 18 1.43 10.23 2.53
C CYS A 18 2.21 10.11 3.85
N ARG A 19 3.47 10.52 3.95
CA ARG A 19 4.27 10.30 5.18
C ARG A 19 3.59 10.92 6.40
N GLY A 20 3.30 10.09 7.40
CA GLY A 20 2.57 10.51 8.61
C GLY A 20 1.04 10.58 8.46
N GLN A 21 0.51 10.16 7.31
CA GLN A 21 -0.91 10.14 6.98
C GLN A 21 -1.40 8.70 6.83
N ALA A 22 -2.73 8.52 6.88
CA ALA A 22 -3.36 7.19 6.85
C ALA A 22 -2.97 6.36 5.61
N GLY A 23 -2.72 7.01 4.46
CA GLY A 23 -2.30 6.36 3.22
C GLY A 23 -0.87 5.80 3.21
N TYR A 24 -0.03 6.11 4.20
CA TYR A 24 1.36 5.64 4.25
C TYR A 24 1.47 4.12 4.43
N VAL A 25 0.74 3.58 5.41
CA VAL A 25 0.79 2.18 5.79
C VAL A 25 0.32 1.25 4.66
N PRO A 26 -0.86 1.48 4.03
CA PRO A 26 -1.33 0.66 2.91
C PRO A 26 -0.31 0.60 1.77
N VAL A 27 0.22 1.77 1.35
CA VAL A 27 1.21 1.87 0.27
C VAL A 27 2.51 1.14 0.62
N THR A 28 2.97 1.28 1.86
CA THR A 28 4.17 0.60 2.36
C THR A 28 4.00 -0.92 2.32
N VAL A 29 2.84 -1.44 2.71
CA VAL A 29 2.52 -2.87 2.63
C VAL A 29 2.66 -3.39 1.20
N LEU A 30 2.10 -2.68 0.21
CA LEU A 30 2.19 -3.10 -1.20
C LEU A 30 3.65 -3.16 -1.68
N LEU A 31 4.46 -2.16 -1.34
CA LEU A 31 5.88 -2.12 -1.71
C LEU A 31 6.67 -3.27 -1.05
N MET A 32 6.41 -3.57 0.21
CA MET A 32 7.07 -4.69 0.90
C MET A 32 6.67 -6.06 0.32
N LEU A 33 5.39 -6.24 -0.04
CA LEU A 33 4.90 -7.45 -0.69
C LEU A 33 5.47 -7.66 -2.10
N ASP A 34 5.75 -6.58 -2.82
CA ASP A 34 6.44 -6.59 -4.11
C ASP A 34 7.92 -6.96 -3.97
N HIS A 35 8.56 -6.51 -2.88
CA HIS A 35 9.92 -6.91 -2.51
C HIS A 35 10.03 -8.35 -1.98
N GLY A 36 8.95 -9.14 -2.01
CA GLY A 36 8.94 -10.53 -1.57
C GLY A 36 8.95 -10.73 -0.06
N ARG A 37 8.69 -9.68 0.74
CA ARG A 37 8.57 -9.82 2.20
C ARG A 37 7.30 -10.63 2.54
N PRO A 38 7.37 -11.60 3.46
CA PRO A 38 6.20 -12.38 3.84
C PRO A 38 5.22 -11.53 4.65
N ALA A 39 3.92 -11.76 4.44
CA ALA A 39 2.85 -10.97 5.07
C ALA A 39 2.94 -10.94 6.61
N ALA A 40 3.33 -12.05 7.24
CA ALA A 40 3.54 -12.13 8.68
C ALA A 40 4.64 -11.19 9.18
N ALA A 41 5.76 -11.10 8.46
CA ALA A 41 6.85 -10.18 8.82
C ALA A 41 6.44 -8.71 8.61
N ILE A 42 5.71 -8.42 7.52
CA ILE A 42 5.18 -7.06 7.28
C ILE A 42 4.23 -6.64 8.39
N ALA A 43 3.33 -7.54 8.78
CA ALA A 43 2.38 -7.30 9.86
C ALA A 43 3.10 -7.02 11.18
N GLN A 44 4.13 -7.81 11.51
CA GLN A 44 4.95 -7.58 12.69
C GLN A 44 5.72 -6.25 12.64
N ASP A 45 6.40 -5.95 11.54
CA ASP A 45 7.20 -4.72 11.36
C ASP A 45 6.35 -3.44 11.48
N LEU A 46 5.10 -3.49 11.01
CA LEU A 46 4.19 -2.35 10.96
C LEU A 46 3.16 -2.32 12.10
N GLY A 47 3.19 -3.31 13.00
CA GLY A 47 2.22 -3.44 14.10
C GLY A 47 0.78 -3.65 13.62
N LEU A 48 0.59 -4.35 12.51
CA LEU A 48 -0.71 -4.64 11.90
C LEU A 48 -1.14 -6.07 12.15
N ASP A 49 -2.43 -6.34 11.95
CA ASP A 49 -2.90 -7.71 11.78
C ASP A 49 -2.56 -8.23 10.37
N VAL A 50 -2.21 -9.51 10.27
CA VAL A 50 -1.92 -10.17 8.98
C VAL A 50 -3.10 -10.07 8.00
N SER A 51 -4.34 -10.09 8.50
CA SER A 51 -5.53 -9.91 7.66
C SER A 51 -5.58 -8.53 7.02
N SER A 52 -5.02 -7.50 7.67
CA SER A 52 -4.90 -6.15 7.08
C SER A 52 -3.95 -6.14 5.89
N VAL A 53 -2.83 -6.86 6.00
CA VAL A 53 -1.88 -7.03 4.89
C VAL A 53 -2.55 -7.68 3.68
N TYR A 54 -3.30 -8.75 3.89
CA TYR A 54 -4.05 -9.40 2.82
C TYR A 54 -5.19 -8.55 2.28
N ARG A 55 -5.88 -7.78 3.13
CA ARG A 55 -6.92 -6.83 2.71
C ARG A 55 -6.34 -5.80 1.75
N TYR A 56 -5.22 -5.16 2.08
CA TYR A 56 -4.57 -4.20 1.18
C TYR A 56 -4.19 -4.82 -0.17
N ALA A 57 -3.58 -6.01 -0.15
CA ALA A 57 -3.21 -6.73 -1.37
C ALA A 57 -4.44 -7.14 -2.21
N GLN A 58 -5.56 -7.47 -1.57
CA GLN A 58 -6.82 -7.80 -2.25
C GLN A 58 -7.46 -6.54 -2.86
N THR A 59 -7.54 -5.43 -2.12
CA THR A 59 -8.07 -4.16 -2.62
C THR A 59 -7.29 -3.70 -3.85
N TYR A 60 -5.95 -3.76 -3.80
CA TYR A 60 -5.11 -3.42 -4.95
C TYR A 60 -5.40 -4.30 -6.18
N ARG A 61 -5.55 -5.63 -5.99
CA ARG A 61 -5.86 -6.55 -7.08
C ARG A 61 -7.23 -6.32 -7.71
N LEU A 62 -8.23 -5.96 -6.90
CA LEU A 62 -9.60 -5.74 -7.38
C LEU A 62 -9.78 -4.38 -8.06
N GLN A 63 -9.17 -3.33 -7.52
CA GLN A 63 -9.42 -1.95 -7.96
C GLN A 63 -8.32 -1.40 -8.87
N GLY A 64 -7.21 -2.12 -8.98
CA GLY A 64 -5.98 -1.62 -9.60
C GLY A 64 -5.40 -0.45 -8.81
N LEU A 65 -4.28 0.09 -9.31
CA LEU A 65 -3.55 1.15 -8.64
C LEU A 65 -4.37 2.42 -8.44
N ARG A 66 -5.13 2.86 -9.46
CA ARG A 66 -5.91 4.09 -9.39
C ARG A 66 -7.04 4.00 -8.36
N GLY A 67 -7.78 2.90 -8.36
CA GLY A 67 -8.85 2.71 -7.38
C GLY A 67 -8.31 2.53 -5.97
N TYR A 68 -7.19 1.81 -5.82
CA TYR A 68 -6.51 1.65 -4.54
C TYR A 68 -6.07 2.98 -3.93
N LEU A 69 -5.40 3.84 -4.72
CA LEU A 69 -4.98 5.17 -4.25
C LEU A 69 -6.19 6.07 -3.96
N ALA A 70 -7.26 6.00 -4.74
CA ALA A 70 -8.47 6.78 -4.48
C ALA A 70 -9.20 6.34 -3.20
N ALA A 71 -9.22 5.03 -2.89
CA ALA A 71 -9.85 4.49 -1.69
C ALA A 71 -9.07 4.83 -0.40
N GLU A 72 -7.74 4.92 -0.48
CA GLU A 72 -6.88 5.28 0.64
C GLU A 72 -6.63 6.81 0.75
N GLN A 73 -7.24 7.62 -0.14
CA GLN A 73 -7.27 9.10 -0.09
C GLN A 73 -8.67 9.63 0.29
N PRO A 74 -9.09 9.55 1.58
CA PRO A 74 -10.35 10.14 1.99
C PRO A 74 -10.17 11.64 2.23
N GLY A 75 -10.65 12.46 1.30
CA GLY A 75 -10.90 13.88 1.55
C GLY A 75 -9.83 14.83 1.04
N THR A 76 -10.32 15.95 0.54
CA THR A 76 -9.66 17.07 -0.15
C THR A 76 -8.44 17.62 0.62
N GLY A 77 -7.30 17.00 0.41
CA GLY A 77 -6.03 17.47 0.95
C GLY A 77 -4.97 16.51 0.45
N ALA A 78 -4.37 16.87 -0.68
CA ALA A 78 -3.30 16.10 -1.27
C ALA A 78 -2.27 15.71 -0.19
N CYS A 79 -2.23 14.42 0.12
CA CYS A 79 -0.95 13.73 0.07
C CYS A 79 -0.66 13.59 -1.42
#